data_AF-A0AAE0JYJ5-F1
#
_entry.id   AF-A0AAE0JYJ5-F1
#
_cell.length_a   1.000
_cell.length_b   1.000
_cell.length_c   1.000
_cell.angle_alpha   90.00
_cell.angle_beta   90.00
_cell.angle_gamma   90.00
#
_symmetry.space_group_name_H-M   'P 1'
#
loop_
_entity.id
_entity.type
_entity.pdbx_description
1 polymer ?
#
loop_
_entity_poly.entity_id
_entity_poly.type
_entity_poly.pdbx_seq_one_letter_code
_entity_poly.pdbx_strand_id
1 'polypeptide(L)' 'ESPFYVNTKQFDRILKRRVARGDLERRSWVDVHGHNHAMRRLRGPNGRFLTTQELKGYEAATKTPLNHVTVDAK' A
#
# COMPACT_ATOMS: atom_id res chain seq x y z
N GLU A 1 -25.83 21.69 -11.73
CA GLU A 1 -25.26 21.91 -10.38
C GLU A 1 -25.97 23.09 -9.75
N SER A 2 -26.55 22.94 -8.57
CA SER A 2 -27.33 24.01 -7.91
C SER A 2 -26.40 25.16 -7.48
N PRO A 3 -26.79 26.45 -7.60
CA PRO A 3 -25.90 27.56 -7.23
C PRO A 3 -25.66 27.54 -5.72
N PHE A 4 -24.49 27.05 -5.33
CA PHE A 4 -24.07 27.06 -3.93
C PHE A 4 -23.70 28.50 -3.57
N TYR A 5 -24.45 29.11 -2.65
CA TYR A 5 -24.11 30.44 -2.14
C TYR A 5 -22.86 30.33 -1.27
N VAL A 6 -21.71 30.55 -1.90
CA VAL A 6 -20.41 30.68 -1.23
C VAL A 6 -20.01 32.15 -1.21
N ASN A 7 -19.00 32.47 -0.42
CA ASN A 7 -18.39 33.80 -0.46
C ASN A 7 -17.96 34.13 -1.89
N THR A 8 -18.42 35.29 -2.39
CA THR A 8 -18.19 35.77 -3.76
C THR A 8 -16.70 35.82 -4.12
N LYS A 9 -15.83 36.17 -3.17
CA LYS A 9 -14.36 36.20 -3.38
C LYS A 9 -13.73 34.82 -3.51
N GLN A 10 -14.45 33.75 -3.18
CA GLN A 10 -13.92 32.40 -3.12
C GLN A 10 -14.44 31.50 -4.26
N PHE A 11 -15.56 31.86 -4.90
CA PHE A 11 -16.27 31.04 -5.88
C PHE A 11 -15.35 30.45 -6.96
N ASP A 12 -14.65 31.31 -7.73
CA ASP A 12 -13.79 30.86 -8.83
C ASP A 12 -12.63 29.97 -8.36
N ARG A 13 -12.07 30.28 -7.19
CA ARG A 13 -10.96 29.50 -6.62
C ARG A 13 -11.42 28.16 -6.09
N ILE A 14 -12.64 28.07 -5.55
CA ILE A 14 -13.25 26.80 -5.12
C ILE A 14 -13.43 25.88 -6.33
N LEU A 15 -13.97 26.40 -7.44
CA LEU A 15 -14.13 25.62 -8.67
C LEU A 15 -12.79 25.09 -9.21
N LYS A 16 -11.78 25.95 -9.34
CA LYS A 16 -10.44 25.55 -9.80
C LYS A 16 -9.81 24.46 -8.92
N ARG A 17 -9.98 24.55 -7.59
CA ARG A 17 -9.45 23.55 -6.65
C ARG A 17 -10.21 22.22 -6.70
N ARG A 18 -11.52 22.24 -6.99
CA ARG A 18 -12.31 21.01 -7.13
C ARG A 18 -11.83 20.18 -8.30
N VAL A 19 -11.61 20.81 -9.46
CA VAL A 19 -11.01 20.16 -10.63
C VAL A 19 -9.66 19.54 -10.25
N ALA A 20 -8.75 20.35 -9.70
CA ALA A 20 -7.41 19.88 -9.30
C ALA A 20 -7.40 18.75 -8.25
N ARG A 21 -8.42 18.68 -7.37
CA ARG A 21 -8.56 17.59 -6.38
C ARG A 21 -9.21 16.35 -6.96
N GLY A 22 -10.10 16.49 -7.95
CA GLY A 22 -10.69 15.37 -8.67
C GLY A 22 -9.62 14.56 -9.40
N ASP A 23 -8.61 15.25 -9.94
CA ASP A 23 -7.47 14.65 -10.63
C ASP A 23 -6.41 14.05 -9.68
N LEU A 24 -6.46 14.39 -8.39
CA LEU A 24 -5.54 13.83 -7.39
C LEU A 24 -5.98 12.42 -7.03
N GLU A 25 -5.48 11.46 -7.81
CA GLU A 25 -5.75 10.04 -7.65
C GLU A 25 -5.36 9.54 -6.25
N ARG A 26 -6.36 9.17 -5.44
CA ARG A 26 -6.13 8.52 -4.13
C ARG A 26 -5.88 7.04 -4.33
N ARG A 27 -4.65 6.67 -4.67
CA ARG A 27 -4.27 5.26 -4.76
C ARG A 27 -4.30 4.58 -3.39
N SER A 28 -4.73 3.31 -3.36
CA SER A 28 -4.70 2.48 -2.14
C SER A 28 -3.28 2.24 -1.61
N TRP A 29 -2.26 2.41 -2.46
CA TRP A 29 -0.84 2.31 -2.12
C TRP A 29 -0.08 3.48 -2.74
N VAL A 30 0.82 4.04 -1.94
CA VAL A 30 1.67 5.17 -2.34
C VAL A 30 2.70 4.69 -3.37
N ASP A 31 3.37 3.55 -3.07
CA ASP A 31 4.47 3.01 -3.87
C ASP A 31 4.29 1.52 -4.19
N VAL A 32 4.56 1.15 -5.45
CA VAL A 32 4.50 -0.24 -5.93
C VAL A 32 5.52 -1.12 -5.21
N HIS A 33 6.72 -0.59 -4.93
CA HIS A 33 7.77 -1.33 -4.22
C HIS A 33 7.32 -1.71 -2.80
N GLY A 34 6.73 -0.77 -2.05
CA GLY A 34 6.24 -1.00 -0.69
C GLY A 34 5.14 -2.05 -0.64
N HIS A 35 4.19 -1.99 -1.58
CA HIS A 35 3.15 -3.00 -1.73
C HIS A 35 3.76 -4.39 -2.00
N ASN A 36 4.65 -4.48 -2.98
CA ASN A 36 5.31 -5.74 -3.35
C ASN A 36 6.16 -6.31 -2.21
N HIS A 37 6.84 -5.46 -1.44
CA HIS A 37 7.57 -5.87 -0.25
C HIS A 37 6.64 -6.48 0.80
N ALA A 38 5.51 -5.81 1.11
CA ALA A 38 4.54 -6.30 2.09
C ALA A 38 3.90 -7.64 1.69
N MET A 39 3.72 -7.89 0.38
CA MET A 39 3.17 -9.17 -0.12
C MET A 39 4.17 -10.33 -0.04
N ARG A 40 5.47 -10.09 -0.25
CA ARG A 40 6.51 -11.13 -0.21
C ARG A 40 6.91 -11.56 1.22
N ARG A 41 6.57 -10.78 2.24
CA ARG A 41 6.95 -11.09 3.62
C ARG A 41 6.20 -12.31 4.15
N LEU A 42 6.92 -13.20 4.84
CA LEU A 42 6.33 -14.32 5.56
C LEU A 42 5.39 -13.85 6.67
N ARG A 43 4.29 -14.59 6.83
CA ARG A 43 3.23 -14.30 7.79
C ARG A 43 3.02 -15.47 8.74
N GLY A 44 2.70 -15.14 9.98
CA GLY A 44 2.22 -16.11 10.95
C GLY A 44 0.74 -16.45 10.74
N PRO A 45 0.19 -17.38 11.54
CA PRO A 45 -1.18 -17.87 11.39
C PRO A 45 -2.26 -16.77 11.51
N ASN A 46 -1.96 -15.68 12.21
CA ASN A 46 -2.87 -14.54 12.39
C ASN A 46 -2.68 -13.42 11.35
N GLY A 47 -1.93 -13.65 10.27
CA GLY A 47 -1.68 -12.66 9.20
C GLY A 47 -0.67 -11.56 9.55
N ARG A 48 -0.20 -11.50 10.80
CA ARG A 48 0.92 -10.65 11.24
C ARG A 48 2.22 -11.13 10.61
N PHE A 49 3.15 -10.21 10.38
CA PHE A 49 4.51 -10.59 10.00
C PHE A 49 5.19 -11.34 11.13
N LEU A 50 5.98 -12.36 10.78
CA LEU A 50 6.82 -13.07 11.73
C LEU A 50 7.84 -12.12 12.35
N THR A 51 8.09 -12.30 13.64
CA THR A 51 9.19 -11.64 14.34
C THR A 51 10.54 -12.24 13.93
N THR A 52 11.63 -11.55 14.21
CA THR A 52 12.98 -12.01 13.84
C THR A 52 13.37 -13.34 14.48
N GLN A 53 12.89 -13.63 15.70
CA GLN A 53 13.12 -14.89 16.38
C GLN A 53 12.32 -16.04 15.75
N GLU A 54 11.05 -15.79 15.45
CA GLU A 54 10.19 -16.76 14.76
C GLU A 54 10.69 -17.05 13.34
N LEU A 55 11.21 -16.04 12.64
CA LEU A 55 11.79 -16.18 11.30
C LEU A 55 12.98 -17.14 11.32
N LYS A 56 13.91 -16.97 12.28
CA LYS A 56 15.06 -17.87 12.47
C LYS A 56 14.63 -19.29 12.81
N GLY A 57 13.59 -19.44 13.65
CA GLY A 57 13.00 -20.75 13.94
C GLY A 57 12.42 -21.41 12.70
N TYR A 58 11.72 -20.63 11.86
CA TYR A 58 11.23 -21.09 10.57
C TYR A 58 12.36 -21.48 9.63
N GLU A 59 13.39 -20.64 9.46
CA GLU A 59 14.59 -20.93 8.65
C GLU A 59 15.35 -22.17 9.12
N ALA A 60 15.39 -22.43 10.43
CA ALA A 60 16.00 -23.64 10.97
C ALA A 60 15.13 -24.89 10.70
N ALA A 61 13.81 -24.75 10.73
CA ALA A 61 12.87 -25.84 10.46
C ALA A 61 12.78 -26.18 8.96
N THR A 62 12.75 -25.16 8.10
CA THR A 62 12.81 -25.30 6.65
C THR A 62 14.25 -25.15 6.18
N LYS A 63 14.94 -26.26 5.86
CA LYS A 63 16.35 -26.33 5.40
C LYS A 63 16.66 -25.60 4.07
N THR A 64 15.84 -24.63 3.64
CA THR A 64 16.04 -23.82 2.44
C THR A 64 16.32 -22.39 2.88
N PRO A 65 17.47 -21.80 2.51
CA PRO A 65 17.71 -20.38 2.80
C PRO A 65 16.70 -19.54 2.03
N LEU A 66 15.88 -18.78 2.76
CA LEU A 66 14.76 -17.96 2.27
C LEU A 66 15.18 -16.74 1.42
N ASN A 67 16.38 -16.75 0.86
CA ASN A 67 16.94 -15.67 0.05
C ASN A 67 17.02 -15.98 -1.45
N HIS A 68 16.36 -17.04 -1.94
CA HIS A 68 16.09 -17.17 -3.36
C HIS A 68 14.59 -17.34 -3.59
N VAL A 69 14.00 -16.38 -4.29
CA VAL A 69 12.72 -16.58 -4.95
C VAL A 69 13.01 -17.52 -6.10
N THR A 70 12.91 -18.83 -5.91
CA THR A 70 12.54 -19.70 -7.03
C THR A 70 11.10 -19.38 -7.34
N VAL A 71 10.93 -18.49 -8.29
CA VAL A 71 9.82 -18.49 -9.23
C VAL A 71 9.85 -19.84 -9.96
N ASP A 72 9.45 -20.93 -9.31
CA ASP A 72 9.20 -22.23 -9.94
C ASP A 72 8.37 -23.11 -9.00
N ALA A 73 7.07 -22.85 -8.96
CA ALA A 73 6.06 -23.81 -8.53
C ALA A 73 4.72 -23.48 -9.20
N LYS A 74 4.73 -23.46 -10.54
CA LYS A 74 3.71 -23.96 -11.47
C LYS A 74 3.79 -23.24 -12.82
#